data_AF-A0A7X1JCQ0-F1
#
_entry.id   AF-A0A7X1JCQ0-F1
#
_cell.length_a   1.000
_cell.length_b   1.000
_cell.length_c   1.000
_cell.angle_alpha   90.00
_cell.angle_beta   90.00
_cell.angle_gamma   90.00
#
_symmetry.space_group_name_H-M   'P 1'
#
loop_
_entity.id
_entity.type
_entity.pdbx_description
1 polymer ?
#
loop_
_entity_poly.entity_id
_entity_poly.type
_entity_poly.pdbx_seq_one_letter_code
_entity_poly.pdbx_strand_id
1 'polypeptide(L)'
;MLQNLSAAVEKTCHQHRDFLRKRAEEETVTEAPEPPPMLSPPAELPRTQIIERTRHRYEDIHRLLEKRWTISAIARRLNLDRKTVRRFRDTALDELLASARERRPNGVLEPFKAYLNARFTETQGQASGTQLFLEIQGRGYRGSRQVVRKHLAALRAGTAEPVRADIPSARKITSWIMRPRETLTESQEERLLQVRLACPDITRACDLARAFADMLRHQRGYLLLEWIQQAEQDAPKPMKGFAGFLRQDLDAVTAGLTLPWSSGVVEGNVNRVKTLKRAMYGRASFELLR
;
A
#
# COMPACT_ATOMS: atom_id res chain seq x y z
N MET A 1 9.63 -17.85 -6.67
CA MET A 1 9.99 -16.78 -7.65
C MET A 1 8.91 -15.71 -7.79
N LEU A 2 7.70 -16.01 -8.26
CA LEU A 2 6.64 -14.99 -8.47
C LEU A 2 6.25 -14.17 -7.22
N GLN A 3 6.32 -14.77 -6.04
CA GLN A 3 6.09 -14.05 -4.77
C GLN A 3 7.17 -12.99 -4.48
N ASN A 4 8.42 -13.26 -4.84
CA ASN A 4 9.51 -12.30 -4.65
C ASN A 4 9.42 -11.17 -5.68
N LEU A 5 9.03 -11.49 -6.91
CA LEU A 5 8.72 -10.51 -7.95
C LEU A 5 7.55 -9.60 -7.52
N SER A 6 6.44 -10.16 -7.04
CA SER A 6 5.30 -9.35 -6.57
C SER A 6 5.67 -8.45 -5.39
N ALA A 7 6.50 -8.94 -4.46
CA ALA A 7 7.02 -8.12 -3.37
C ALA A 7 7.94 -6.99 -3.85
N ALA A 8 8.73 -7.20 -4.91
CA ALA A 8 9.55 -6.16 -5.51
C ALA A 8 8.69 -5.08 -6.18
N VAL A 9 7.69 -5.48 -6.98
CA VAL A 9 6.72 -4.57 -7.60
C VAL A 9 5.95 -3.78 -6.54
N GLU A 10 5.47 -4.44 -5.49
CA GLU A 10 4.73 -3.78 -4.41
C GLU A 10 5.59 -2.75 -3.67
N LYS A 11 6.88 -3.04 -3.44
CA LYS A 11 7.81 -2.07 -2.86
C LYS A 11 8.01 -0.86 -3.76
N THR A 12 8.16 -1.05 -5.07
CA THR A 12 8.23 0.05 -6.04
C THR A 12 6.96 0.90 -5.96
N CYS A 13 5.77 0.28 -6.02
CA CYS A 13 4.51 1.03 -5.93
C CYS A 13 4.35 1.78 -4.61
N HIS A 14 4.89 1.26 -3.49
CA HIS A 14 4.92 2.00 -2.23
C HIS A 14 5.85 3.22 -2.27
N GLN A 15 7.05 3.07 -2.85
CA GLN A 15 8.04 4.16 -2.95
C GLN A 15 7.55 5.32 -3.81
N HIS A 16 6.81 5.03 -4.88
CA HIS A 16 6.31 6.05 -5.82
C HIS A 16 4.87 6.50 -5.52
N ARG A 17 4.30 6.11 -4.37
CA ARG A 17 2.93 6.47 -4.01
C ARG A 17 2.75 7.97 -3.81
N ASP A 18 3.73 8.64 -3.20
CA ASP A 18 3.65 10.09 -2.99
C ASP A 18 3.83 10.87 -4.28
N PHE A 19 4.56 10.31 -5.25
CA PHE A 19 4.66 10.86 -6.59
C PHE A 19 3.32 10.78 -7.34
N LEU A 20 2.65 9.61 -7.28
CA LEU A 20 1.29 9.45 -7.83
C LEU A 20 0.29 10.41 -7.17
N ARG A 21 0.47 10.70 -5.88
CA ARG A 21 -0.37 11.65 -5.15
C ARG A 21 -0.18 13.09 -5.63
N LYS A 22 1.06 13.54 -5.72
CA LYS A 22 1.37 14.88 -6.23
C LYS A 22 0.81 15.09 -7.63
N ARG A 23 0.98 14.13 -8.54
CA ARG A 23 0.41 14.21 -9.89
C ARG A 23 -1.11 14.23 -9.93
N ALA A 24 -1.76 13.39 -9.12
CA ALA A 24 -3.22 13.41 -9.04
C ALA A 24 -3.74 14.73 -8.44
N GLU A 25 -3.01 15.32 -7.50
CA GLU A 25 -3.32 16.65 -6.95
C GLU A 25 -3.11 17.76 -8.01
N GLU A 26 -2.02 17.71 -8.79
CA GLU A 26 -1.74 18.64 -9.90
C GLU A 26 -2.80 18.58 -11.02
N GLU A 27 -3.26 17.38 -11.38
CA GLU A 27 -4.35 17.18 -12.35
C GLU A 27 -5.68 17.75 -11.82
N THR A 28 -6.00 17.56 -10.53
CA THR A 28 -7.23 18.13 -9.93
C THR A 28 -7.24 19.66 -9.83
N VAL A 29 -6.08 20.31 -9.75
CA VAL A 29 -5.97 21.78 -9.71
C VAL A 29 -6.20 22.40 -11.09
N THR A 30 -5.98 21.64 -12.17
CA THR A 30 -6.12 22.14 -13.54
C THR A 30 -7.59 22.14 -14.03
N GLU A 31 -8.49 21.40 -13.37
CA GLU A 31 -9.88 21.18 -13.81
C GLU A 31 -10.97 21.92 -13.01
N ALA A 32 -10.62 22.65 -11.94
CA ALA A 32 -11.60 23.37 -11.10
C ALA A 32 -11.30 24.88 -11.03
N PRO A 33 -12.30 25.78 -11.16
CA PRO A 33 -12.09 27.21 -11.00
C PRO A 33 -11.74 27.54 -9.54
N GLU A 34 -10.71 28.36 -9.35
CA GLU A 34 -10.21 28.81 -8.03
C GLU A 34 -11.33 29.37 -7.14
N PRO A 35 -11.53 28.86 -5.91
CA PRO A 35 -12.20 29.62 -4.87
C PRO A 35 -11.21 30.63 -4.25
N PRO A 36 -11.68 31.82 -3.81
CA PRO A 36 -10.82 32.92 -3.38
C PRO A 36 -10.00 32.59 -2.12
N PRO A 37 -8.82 33.24 -1.95
CA PRO A 37 -7.85 32.88 -0.92
C PRO A 37 -8.34 33.35 0.46
N MET A 38 -8.91 32.45 1.24
CA MET A 38 -9.11 32.70 2.67
C MET A 38 -7.89 32.18 3.45
N LEU A 39 -7.02 33.12 3.81
CA LEU A 39 -5.98 32.97 4.84
C LEU A 39 -6.61 32.33 6.09
N SER A 40 -6.32 31.05 6.31
CA SER A 40 -6.70 30.34 7.52
C SER A 40 -5.46 30.09 8.39
N PRO A 41 -5.54 30.32 9.71
CA PRO A 41 -4.46 30.02 10.65
C PRO A 41 -4.21 28.49 10.72
N PRO A 42 -3.03 28.03 11.19
CA PRO A 42 -2.66 26.63 11.14
C PRO A 42 -3.66 25.78 11.93
N ALA A 43 -4.44 24.97 11.23
CA ALA A 43 -5.43 24.07 11.81
C ALA A 43 -4.75 23.09 12.77
N GLU A 44 -5.10 23.16 14.06
CA GLU A 44 -4.76 22.08 15.00
C GLU A 44 -5.52 20.81 14.60
N LEU A 45 -4.75 19.84 14.12
CA LEU A 45 -5.24 18.64 13.45
C LEU A 45 -5.96 17.66 14.42
N PRO A 46 -6.99 16.92 13.95
CA PRO A 46 -7.81 16.07 14.79
C PRO A 46 -7.02 14.92 15.45
N ARG A 47 -7.02 14.95 16.79
CA ARG A 47 -6.41 13.96 17.69
C ARG A 47 -7.11 12.59 17.51
N THR A 48 -6.45 11.63 16.89
CA THR A 48 -6.95 10.25 16.77
C THR A 48 -6.09 9.31 17.60
N GLN A 49 -6.69 8.29 18.22
CA GLN A 49 -6.00 7.34 19.10
C GLN A 49 -4.79 6.65 18.43
N ILE A 50 -4.81 6.45 17.10
CA ILE A 50 -3.67 5.88 16.35
C ILE A 50 -2.49 6.86 16.27
N ILE A 51 -2.77 8.16 16.08
CA ILE A 51 -1.76 9.22 16.05
C ILE A 51 -1.14 9.36 17.44
N GLU A 52 -1.95 9.41 18.49
CA GLU A 52 -1.49 9.48 19.88
C GLU A 52 -0.65 8.27 20.26
N ARG A 53 -1.11 7.06 19.92
CA ARG A 53 -0.34 5.84 20.15
C ARG A 53 0.99 5.83 19.39
N THR A 54 1.04 6.44 18.20
CA THR A 54 2.28 6.55 17.42
C THR A 54 3.24 7.55 18.06
N ARG A 55 2.74 8.69 18.55
CA ARG A 55 3.53 9.68 19.30
C ARG A 55 4.09 9.11 20.60
N HIS A 56 3.25 8.53 21.45
CA HIS A 56 3.70 7.91 22.70
C HIS A 56 4.75 6.82 22.47
N ARG A 57 4.55 5.97 21.44
CA ARG A 57 5.54 4.94 21.11
C ARG A 57 6.86 5.51 20.61
N TYR A 58 6.82 6.61 19.86
CA TYR A 58 8.02 7.30 19.40
C TYR A 58 8.79 7.88 20.59
N GLU A 59 8.10 8.59 21.48
CA GLU A 59 8.68 9.14 22.70
C GLU A 59 9.29 8.07 23.60
N ASP A 60 8.57 6.97 23.85
CA ASP A 60 9.06 5.87 24.71
C ASP A 60 10.31 5.19 24.12
N ILE A 61 10.35 4.99 22.80
CA ILE A 61 11.50 4.37 22.14
C ILE A 61 12.71 5.32 22.16
N HIS A 62 12.52 6.60 21.83
CA HIS A 62 13.62 7.58 21.81
C HIS A 62 14.16 7.87 23.21
N ARG A 63 13.31 7.93 24.23
CA ARG A 63 13.74 8.04 25.64
C ARG A 63 14.64 6.87 26.06
N LEU A 64 14.37 5.65 25.60
CA LEU A 64 15.21 4.49 25.90
C LEU A 64 16.49 4.46 25.06
N LEU A 65 16.46 4.99 23.83
CA LEU A 65 17.65 5.15 23.00
C LEU A 65 18.62 6.19 23.56
N GLU A 66 18.13 7.31 24.11
CA GLU A 66 18.94 8.31 24.82
C GLU A 66 19.68 7.70 26.01
N LYS A 67 19.04 6.75 26.71
CA LYS A 67 19.64 5.96 27.79
C LYS A 67 20.59 4.86 27.29
N ARG A 68 20.93 4.84 26.00
CA ARG A 68 21.81 3.87 25.32
C ARG A 68 21.34 2.41 25.40
N TRP A 69 20.03 2.18 25.52
CA TRP A 69 19.50 0.82 25.49
C TRP A 69 19.62 0.22 24.08
N THR A 70 19.95 -1.07 24.01
CA THR A 70 19.98 -1.78 22.72
C THR A 70 18.56 -1.99 22.19
N ILE A 71 18.42 -2.04 20.86
CA ILE A 71 17.13 -2.34 20.19
C ILE A 71 16.46 -3.59 20.76
N SER A 72 17.24 -4.63 21.06
CA SER A 72 16.74 -5.88 21.64
C SER A 72 16.20 -5.72 23.07
N ALA A 73 16.77 -4.82 23.87
CA ALA A 73 16.30 -4.52 25.21
C ALA A 73 15.02 -3.67 25.17
N ILE A 74 14.97 -2.68 24.28
CA ILE A 74 13.78 -1.83 24.05
C ILE A 74 12.60 -2.67 23.59
N ALA A 75 12.82 -3.57 22.62
CA ALA A 75 11.80 -4.50 22.11
C ALA A 75 11.19 -5.36 23.23
N ARG A 76 12.03 -5.92 24.12
CA ARG A 76 11.56 -6.69 25.28
C ARG A 76 10.82 -5.83 26.29
N ARG A 77 11.31 -4.62 26.57
CA ARG A 77 10.74 -3.72 27.60
C ARG A 77 9.38 -3.15 27.22
N LEU A 78 9.17 -2.86 25.94
CA LEU A 78 7.93 -2.27 25.41
C LEU A 78 7.00 -3.32 24.78
N ASN A 79 7.37 -4.61 24.82
CA ASN A 79 6.67 -5.70 24.15
C ASN A 79 6.39 -5.41 22.66
N LEU A 80 7.43 -4.95 21.95
CA LEU A 80 7.38 -4.57 20.53
C LEU A 80 8.30 -5.46 19.70
N ASP A 81 7.96 -5.66 18.43
CA ASP A 81 8.84 -6.36 17.49
C ASP A 81 10.11 -5.53 17.20
N ARG A 82 11.26 -6.21 17.06
CA ARG A 82 12.57 -5.56 16.82
C ARG A 82 12.57 -4.73 15.53
N LYS A 83 11.82 -5.11 14.50
CA LYS A 83 11.70 -4.32 13.27
C LYS A 83 10.88 -3.06 13.48
N THR A 84 9.91 -3.09 14.39
CA THR A 84 9.14 -1.89 14.77
C THR A 84 10.03 -0.91 15.52
N VAL A 85 10.85 -1.39 16.46
CA VAL A 85 11.81 -0.53 17.17
C VAL A 85 12.84 0.08 16.20
N ARG A 86 13.40 -0.70 15.26
CA ARG A 86 14.28 -0.16 14.21
C ARG A 86 13.60 0.91 13.36
N ARG A 87 12.37 0.63 12.90
CA ARG A 87 11.59 1.60 12.13
C ARG A 87 11.37 2.91 12.89
N PHE A 88 11.04 2.86 14.17
CA PHE A 88 10.82 4.07 14.97
C PHE A 88 12.11 4.84 15.29
N ARG A 89 13.27 4.16 15.29
CA ARG A 89 14.59 4.78 15.39
C ARG A 89 15.01 5.46 14.09
N ASP A 90 14.79 4.79 12.96
CA ASP A 90 15.33 5.17 11.65
C ASP A 90 14.41 6.12 10.87
N THR A 91 13.17 6.33 11.33
CA THR A 91 12.16 7.15 10.64
C THR A 91 11.77 8.35 11.51
N ALA A 92 11.75 9.54 10.92
CA ALA A 92 11.31 10.75 11.60
C ALA A 92 9.83 10.67 12.02
N LEU A 93 9.46 11.37 13.10
CA LEU A 93 8.09 11.37 13.63
C LEU A 93 7.07 11.81 12.57
N ASP A 94 7.39 12.83 11.77
CA ASP A 94 6.49 13.36 10.74
C ASP A 94 6.14 12.32 9.67
N GLU A 95 7.12 11.51 9.25
CA GLU A 95 6.92 10.43 8.28
C GLU A 95 6.11 9.27 8.88
N LEU A 96 6.32 8.94 10.16
CA LEU A 96 5.51 7.95 10.87
C LEU A 96 4.05 8.41 11.01
N LEU A 97 3.84 9.70 11.28
CA LEU A 97 2.51 10.29 11.37
C LEU A 97 1.82 10.38 10.00
N ALA A 98 2.54 10.73 8.93
CA ALA A 98 2.04 10.66 7.56
C ALA A 98 1.60 9.23 7.19
N SER A 99 2.45 8.23 7.45
CA SER A 99 2.12 6.81 7.22
C SER A 99 0.93 6.34 8.06
N ALA A 100 0.77 6.85 9.29
CA ALA A 100 -0.39 6.54 10.14
C ALA A 100 -1.69 7.18 9.61
N ARG A 101 -1.61 8.38 9.02
CA ARG A 101 -2.75 9.07 8.36
C ARG A 101 -3.18 8.36 7.07
N GLU A 102 -2.24 7.74 6.37
CA GLU A 102 -2.51 6.92 5.19
C GLU A 102 -3.07 5.54 5.51
N ARG A 103 -2.72 4.97 6.68
CA ARG A 103 -3.27 3.70 7.16
C ARG A 103 -4.71 3.78 7.66
N ARG A 104 -5.36 4.95 7.60
CA ARG A 104 -6.83 4.95 7.71
C ARG A 104 -7.35 4.01 6.62
N PRO A 105 -8.11 2.95 6.96
CA PRO A 105 -8.86 2.26 5.91
C PRO A 105 -9.65 3.34 5.20
N ASN A 106 -9.59 3.38 3.86
CA ASN A 106 -10.47 4.22 3.05
C ASN A 106 -11.87 3.98 3.62
N GLY A 107 -12.40 4.98 4.33
CA GLY A 107 -13.68 4.80 5.01
C GLY A 107 -14.69 4.40 3.96
N VAL A 108 -15.73 3.65 4.33
CA VAL A 108 -16.83 3.30 3.41
C VAL A 108 -17.41 4.55 2.72
N LEU A 109 -17.16 5.75 3.29
CA LEU A 109 -17.53 7.06 2.76
C LEU A 109 -16.62 7.60 1.64
N GLU A 110 -15.36 7.19 1.51
CA GLU A 110 -14.41 7.80 0.55
C GLU A 110 -14.92 7.84 -0.89
N PRO A 111 -15.43 6.73 -1.45
CA PRO A 111 -15.98 6.74 -2.82
C PRO A 111 -17.15 7.71 -3.00
N PHE A 112 -17.81 8.10 -1.92
CA PHE A 112 -18.99 8.97 -1.92
C PHE A 112 -18.66 10.41 -1.52
N LYS A 113 -17.43 10.74 -1.10
CA LYS A 113 -17.07 12.09 -0.67
C LYS A 113 -17.16 13.12 -1.80
N ALA A 114 -16.73 12.77 -3.02
CA ALA A 114 -16.86 13.66 -4.17
C ALA A 114 -18.33 14.05 -4.43
N TYR A 115 -19.22 13.05 -4.40
CA TYR A 115 -20.66 13.27 -4.54
C TYR A 115 -21.22 14.14 -3.41
N LEU A 116 -20.86 13.85 -2.15
CA LEU A 116 -21.32 14.63 -1.00
C LEU A 116 -20.83 16.08 -1.05
N ASN A 117 -19.59 16.31 -1.49
CA ASN A 117 -19.04 17.65 -1.65
C ASN A 117 -19.74 18.41 -2.78
N ALA A 118 -19.95 17.80 -3.95
CA ALA A 118 -20.68 18.41 -5.06
C ALA A 118 -22.10 18.81 -4.65
N ARG A 119 -22.85 17.88 -4.03
CA ARG A 119 -24.20 18.16 -3.52
C ARG A 119 -24.23 19.22 -2.43
N PHE A 120 -23.20 19.26 -1.58
CA PHE A 120 -23.07 20.27 -0.54
C PHE A 120 -22.84 21.67 -1.14
N THR A 121 -22.02 21.79 -2.19
CA THR A 121 -21.80 23.03 -2.94
C THR A 121 -23.06 23.45 -3.71
N GLU A 122 -23.71 22.53 -4.42
CA GLU A 122 -24.98 22.76 -5.14
C GLU A 122 -26.08 23.31 -4.22
N THR A 123 -26.14 22.81 -2.98
CA THR A 123 -27.15 23.22 -1.98
C THR A 123 -26.70 24.37 -1.09
N GLN A 124 -25.58 25.04 -1.43
CA GLN A 124 -25.01 26.15 -0.64
C GLN A 124 -24.88 25.83 0.86
N GLY A 125 -24.55 24.58 1.20
CA GLY A 125 -24.38 24.11 2.59
C GLY A 125 -25.68 23.78 3.35
N GLN A 126 -26.85 23.95 2.74
CA GLN A 126 -28.15 23.65 3.34
C GLN A 126 -28.55 22.16 3.27
N ALA A 127 -27.76 21.30 2.64
CA ALA A 127 -28.11 19.88 2.51
C ALA A 127 -28.39 19.18 3.85
N SER A 128 -29.57 18.56 3.93
CA SER A 128 -29.95 17.69 5.04
C SER A 128 -29.12 16.41 5.02
N GLY A 129 -28.37 16.16 6.09
CA GLY A 129 -27.53 14.95 6.20
C GLY A 129 -28.31 13.64 6.16
N THR A 130 -29.62 13.68 6.41
CA THR A 130 -30.54 12.55 6.25
C THR A 130 -30.79 12.23 4.77
N GLN A 131 -31.04 13.28 3.98
CA GLN A 131 -31.33 13.15 2.56
C GLN A 131 -30.10 12.68 1.79
N LEU A 132 -28.94 13.29 2.05
CA LEU A 132 -27.67 12.85 1.45
C LEU A 132 -27.28 11.42 1.85
N PHE A 133 -27.62 10.98 3.07
CA PHE A 133 -27.41 9.59 3.48
C PHE A 133 -28.27 8.61 2.68
N LEU A 134 -29.56 8.91 2.46
CA LEU A 134 -30.45 8.08 1.65
C LEU A 134 -30.00 8.04 0.17
N GLU A 135 -29.57 9.18 -0.38
CA GLU A 135 -29.03 9.26 -1.74
C GLU A 135 -27.81 8.36 -1.95
N ILE A 136 -26.83 8.39 -1.02
CA ILE A 136 -25.65 7.53 -1.14
C ILE A 136 -25.96 6.06 -0.79
N GLN A 137 -26.94 5.80 0.08
CA GLN A 137 -27.39 4.44 0.40
C GLN A 137 -27.99 3.76 -0.84
N GLY A 138 -28.77 4.50 -1.65
CA GLY A 138 -29.26 4.04 -2.95
C GLY A 138 -28.13 3.74 -3.95
N ARG A 139 -26.98 4.43 -3.83
CA ARG A 139 -25.77 4.20 -4.63
C ARG A 139 -24.85 3.11 -4.05
N GLY A 140 -25.30 2.36 -3.05
CA GLY A 140 -24.56 1.22 -2.48
C GLY A 140 -23.76 1.52 -1.22
N TYR A 141 -23.93 2.68 -0.58
CA TYR A 141 -23.32 2.96 0.71
C TYR A 141 -23.90 2.07 1.82
N ARG A 142 -23.02 1.35 2.52
CA ARG A 142 -23.36 0.46 3.65
C ARG A 142 -22.90 0.98 5.01
N GLY A 143 -22.36 2.19 5.07
CA GLY A 143 -21.84 2.77 6.31
C GLY A 143 -22.92 3.45 7.17
N SER A 144 -22.50 3.95 8.34
CA SER A 144 -23.41 4.64 9.26
C SER A 144 -23.74 6.06 8.80
N ARG A 145 -24.98 6.51 9.05
CA ARG A 145 -25.44 7.90 8.89
C ARG A 145 -24.62 8.89 9.72
N GLN A 146 -24.09 8.46 10.87
CA GLN A 146 -23.25 9.32 11.73
C GLN A 146 -21.95 9.73 11.05
N VAL A 147 -21.39 8.86 10.18
CA VAL A 147 -20.17 9.13 9.43
C VAL A 147 -20.41 10.21 8.36
N VAL A 148 -21.55 10.14 7.67
CA VAL A 148 -22.00 11.18 6.72
C VAL A 148 -22.22 12.52 7.43
N ARG A 149 -22.93 12.50 8.57
CA ARG A 149 -23.21 13.72 9.35
C ARG A 149 -21.93 14.39 9.85
N LYS A 150 -20.93 13.60 10.27
CA LYS A 150 -19.62 14.10 10.70
C LYS A 150 -18.84 14.72 9.54
N HIS A 151 -18.88 14.11 8.36
CA HIS A 151 -18.25 14.67 7.15
C HIS A 151 -18.91 15.99 6.72
N LEU A 152 -20.24 16.05 6.71
CA LEU A 152 -20.99 17.28 6.41
C LEU A 152 -20.76 18.39 7.45
N ALA A 153 -20.61 18.03 8.74
CA ALA A 153 -20.24 18.98 9.78
C ALA A 153 -18.82 19.54 9.56
N ALA A 154 -17.87 18.70 9.14
CA ALA A 154 -16.53 19.13 8.79
C ALA A 154 -16.52 20.06 7.55
N LEU A 155 -17.37 19.77 6.55
CA LEU A 155 -17.54 20.64 5.37
C LEU A 155 -18.08 22.02 5.75
N ARG A 156 -19.09 22.09 6.62
CA ARG A 156 -19.62 23.37 7.14
C ARG A 156 -18.59 24.15 7.95
N ALA A 157 -17.75 23.45 8.70
CA ALA A 157 -16.70 24.06 9.51
C ALA A 157 -15.44 24.44 8.71
N GLY A 158 -15.40 24.20 7.38
CA GLY A 158 -14.20 24.42 6.56
C GLY A 158 -13.02 23.53 6.92
N THR A 159 -13.23 22.49 7.73
CA THR A 159 -12.20 21.55 8.22
C THR A 159 -12.25 20.20 7.52
N ALA A 160 -13.11 20.05 6.50
CA ALA A 160 -13.16 18.84 5.70
C ALA A 160 -11.82 18.61 5.01
N GLU A 161 -11.23 17.43 5.23
CA GLU A 161 -10.08 17.00 4.45
C GLU A 161 -10.48 17.04 2.95
N PRO A 162 -9.63 17.59 2.07
CA PRO A 162 -9.86 17.54 0.64
C PRO A 162 -10.11 16.10 0.21
N VAL A 163 -10.99 15.91 -0.78
CA VAL A 163 -11.27 14.58 -1.34
C VAL A 163 -9.93 14.04 -1.82
N ARG A 164 -9.41 13.03 -1.12
CA ARG A 164 -8.15 12.41 -1.53
C ARG A 164 -8.42 11.82 -2.90
N ALA A 165 -7.60 12.16 -3.88
CA ALA A 165 -7.68 11.55 -5.20
C ALA A 165 -7.75 10.02 -5.03
N ASP A 166 -8.65 9.36 -5.77
CA ASP A 166 -8.89 7.91 -5.70
C ASP A 166 -7.71 7.15 -6.31
N ILE A 167 -6.56 7.22 -5.63
CA ILE A 167 -5.32 6.59 -6.07
C ILE A 167 -5.37 5.12 -5.61
N PRO A 168 -5.26 4.16 -6.55
CA PRO A 168 -5.21 2.75 -6.21
C PRO A 168 -4.08 2.45 -5.23
N SER A 169 -4.34 1.57 -4.25
CA SER A 169 -3.28 1.17 -3.33
C SER A 169 -2.15 0.43 -4.04
N ALA A 170 -0.93 0.51 -3.52
CA ALA A 170 0.23 -0.20 -4.07
C ALA A 170 -0.03 -1.70 -4.26
N ARG A 171 -0.74 -2.34 -3.32
CA ARG A 171 -1.16 -3.74 -3.42
C ARG A 171 -2.17 -3.98 -4.54
N LYS A 172 -3.09 -3.04 -4.78
CA LYS A 172 -4.07 -3.10 -5.88
C LYS A 172 -3.37 -2.96 -7.23
N ILE A 173 -2.45 -2.01 -7.36
CA ILE A 173 -1.61 -1.82 -8.56
C ILE A 173 -0.79 -3.10 -8.84
N THR A 174 -0.11 -3.61 -7.82
CA THR A 174 0.67 -4.86 -7.93
C THR A 174 -0.21 -6.04 -8.38
N SER A 175 -1.41 -6.15 -7.81
CA SER A 175 -2.37 -7.17 -8.22
C SER A 175 -2.78 -7.04 -9.69
N TRP A 176 -2.88 -5.83 -10.23
CA TRP A 176 -3.19 -5.64 -11.65
C TRP A 176 -1.99 -5.99 -12.54
N ILE A 177 -0.78 -5.63 -12.12
CA ILE A 177 0.46 -5.93 -12.85
C ILE A 177 0.71 -7.44 -12.93
N MET A 178 0.52 -8.17 -11.82
CA MET A 178 0.83 -9.59 -11.72
C MET A 178 -0.23 -10.51 -12.33
N ARG A 179 -1.41 -9.98 -12.69
CA ARG A 179 -2.49 -10.74 -13.31
C ARG A 179 -2.34 -10.75 -14.84
N PRO A 180 -2.76 -11.83 -15.52
CA PRO A 180 -2.87 -11.83 -16.99
C PRO A 180 -3.80 -10.70 -17.44
N ARG A 181 -3.45 -10.02 -18.54
CA ARG A 181 -4.15 -8.82 -19.01
C ARG A 181 -5.61 -9.11 -19.30
N GLU A 182 -5.88 -10.30 -19.82
CA GLU A 182 -7.19 -10.81 -20.23
C GLU A 182 -8.17 -10.94 -19.05
N THR A 183 -7.66 -10.92 -17.82
CA THR A 183 -8.48 -11.02 -16.61
C THR A 183 -8.83 -9.66 -16.00
N LEU A 184 -8.22 -8.57 -16.49
CA LEU A 184 -8.50 -7.22 -16.02
C LEU A 184 -9.80 -6.74 -16.65
N THR A 185 -10.63 -6.05 -15.87
CA THR A 185 -11.78 -5.32 -16.41
C THR A 185 -11.29 -4.05 -17.11
N GLU A 186 -12.04 -3.50 -18.07
CA GLU A 186 -11.68 -2.27 -18.78
C GLU A 186 -11.29 -1.12 -17.82
N SER A 187 -12.10 -0.88 -16.78
CA SER A 187 -11.79 0.14 -15.76
C SER A 187 -10.50 -0.14 -14.97
N GLN A 188 -10.10 -1.40 -14.80
CA GLN A 188 -8.83 -1.75 -14.14
C GLN A 188 -7.64 -1.51 -15.08
N GLU A 189 -7.81 -1.80 -16.37
CA GLU A 189 -6.79 -1.53 -17.39
C GLU A 189 -6.57 -0.03 -17.57
N GLU A 190 -7.65 0.75 -17.63
CA GLU A 190 -7.60 2.21 -17.72
C GLU A 190 -6.89 2.83 -16.50
N ARG A 191 -7.27 2.43 -15.27
CA ARG A 191 -6.59 2.89 -14.05
C ARG A 191 -5.12 2.47 -14.00
N LEU A 192 -4.79 1.27 -14.49
CA LEU A 192 -3.39 0.83 -14.58
C LEU A 192 -2.61 1.67 -15.61
N LEU A 193 -3.24 2.03 -16.73
CA LEU A 193 -2.66 2.91 -17.74
C LEU A 193 -2.37 4.30 -17.17
N GLN A 194 -3.33 4.91 -16.46
CA GLN A 194 -3.13 6.19 -15.75
C GLN A 194 -1.93 6.14 -14.80
N VAL A 195 -1.81 5.08 -14.00
CA VAL A 195 -0.67 4.90 -13.09
C VAL A 195 0.66 4.77 -13.84
N ARG A 196 0.67 4.07 -14.99
CA ARG A 196 1.86 3.91 -15.85
C ARG A 196 2.28 5.23 -16.51
N LEU A 197 1.32 6.02 -17.00
CA LEU A 197 1.57 7.35 -17.56
C LEU A 197 2.07 8.32 -16.50
N ALA A 198 1.53 8.21 -15.28
CA ALA A 198 1.96 9.04 -14.17
C ALA A 198 3.42 8.76 -13.78
N CYS A 199 3.83 7.49 -13.64
CA CYS A 199 5.15 7.15 -13.08
C CYS A 199 5.99 6.20 -13.97
N PRO A 200 7.13 6.66 -14.53
CA PRO A 200 8.04 5.84 -15.34
C PRO A 200 8.59 4.60 -14.60
N ASP A 201 8.91 4.72 -13.31
CA ASP A 201 9.44 3.61 -12.52
C ASP A 201 8.43 2.47 -12.36
N ILE A 202 7.15 2.80 -12.17
CA ILE A 202 6.07 1.80 -12.11
C ILE A 202 5.86 1.17 -13.49
N THR A 203 5.96 1.94 -14.56
CA THR A 203 5.93 1.42 -15.93
C THR A 203 7.04 0.40 -16.16
N ARG A 204 8.29 0.75 -15.82
CA ARG A 204 9.42 -0.16 -15.97
C ARG A 204 9.28 -1.41 -15.12
N ALA A 205 8.80 -1.30 -13.87
CA ALA A 205 8.52 -2.45 -13.03
C ALA A 205 7.41 -3.34 -13.60
N CYS A 206 6.36 -2.74 -14.18
CA CYS A 206 5.27 -3.46 -14.84
C CYS A 206 5.78 -4.26 -16.05
N ASP A 207 6.57 -3.64 -16.91
CA ASP A 207 7.08 -4.28 -18.13
C ASP A 207 8.01 -5.45 -17.80
N LEU A 208 8.93 -5.25 -16.85
CA LEU A 208 9.82 -6.31 -16.38
C LEU A 208 9.06 -7.46 -15.71
N ALA A 209 8.05 -7.15 -14.89
CA ALA A 209 7.24 -8.18 -14.24
C ALA A 209 6.43 -9.01 -15.24
N ARG A 210 5.85 -8.36 -16.26
CA ARG A 210 5.13 -9.06 -17.34
C ARG A 210 6.08 -9.93 -18.18
N ALA A 211 7.23 -9.39 -18.58
CA ALA A 211 8.24 -10.15 -19.32
C ALA A 211 8.73 -11.39 -18.54
N PHE A 212 8.94 -11.26 -17.23
CA PHE A 212 9.32 -12.39 -16.39
C PHE A 212 8.19 -13.43 -16.25
N ALA A 213 6.95 -12.97 -16.05
CA ALA A 213 5.79 -13.86 -15.95
C ALA A 213 5.56 -14.65 -17.24
N ASP A 214 5.74 -14.02 -18.40
CA ASP A 214 5.65 -14.69 -19.70
C ASP A 214 6.80 -15.69 -19.91
N MET A 215 8.03 -15.33 -19.51
CA MET A 215 9.17 -16.24 -19.55
C MET A 215 8.91 -17.51 -18.72
N LEU A 216 8.36 -17.36 -17.51
CA LEU A 216 7.97 -18.46 -16.64
C LEU A 216 6.83 -19.29 -17.24
N ARG A 217 5.80 -18.64 -17.81
CA ARG A 217 4.64 -19.33 -18.41
C ARG A 217 5.04 -20.17 -19.62
N HIS A 218 5.97 -19.66 -20.42
CA HIS A 218 6.40 -20.30 -21.67
C HIS A 218 7.71 -21.08 -21.53
N GLN A 219 8.19 -21.27 -20.30
CA GLN A 219 9.42 -22.01 -19.98
C GLN A 219 10.65 -21.54 -20.79
N ARG A 220 10.83 -20.21 -20.93
CA ARG A 220 11.88 -19.59 -21.74
C ARG A 220 13.10 -19.19 -20.90
N GLY A 221 13.61 -20.08 -20.05
CA GLY A 221 14.73 -19.76 -19.15
C GLY A 221 16.00 -19.26 -19.85
N TYR A 222 16.21 -19.59 -21.13
CA TYR A 222 17.31 -19.06 -21.94
C TYR A 222 17.30 -17.52 -22.09
N LEU A 223 16.16 -16.86 -21.89
CA LEU A 223 16.04 -15.40 -21.90
C LEU A 223 16.37 -14.74 -20.54
N LEU A 224 16.61 -15.53 -19.49
CA LEU A 224 16.78 -15.02 -18.13
C LEU A 224 17.94 -14.05 -18.00
N LEU A 225 19.08 -14.37 -18.63
CA LEU A 225 20.29 -13.55 -18.51
C LEU A 225 20.08 -12.16 -19.13
N GLU A 226 19.45 -12.09 -20.31
CA GLU A 226 19.10 -10.83 -20.97
C GLU A 226 18.13 -10.03 -20.10
N TRP A 227 17.10 -10.69 -19.56
CA TRP A 227 16.14 -10.04 -18.66
C TRP A 227 16.80 -9.47 -17.40
N ILE A 228 17.76 -10.19 -16.80
CA ILE A 228 18.52 -9.70 -15.64
C ILE A 228 19.32 -8.45 -16.01
N GLN A 229 20.02 -8.46 -17.15
CA GLN A 229 20.80 -7.31 -17.60
C GLN A 229 19.89 -6.06 -17.81
N GLN A 230 18.75 -6.24 -18.47
CA GLN A 230 17.76 -5.17 -18.66
C GLN A 230 17.20 -4.63 -17.34
N ALA A 231 17.00 -5.50 -16.34
CA ALA A 231 16.54 -5.11 -15.03
C ALA A 231 17.62 -4.34 -14.24
N GLU A 232 18.88 -4.75 -14.33
CA GLU A 232 19.98 -4.10 -13.59
C GLU A 232 20.30 -2.69 -14.10
N GLN A 233 20.09 -2.42 -15.40
CA GLN A 233 20.33 -1.12 -16.01
C GLN A 233 19.35 -0.06 -15.51
N ASP A 234 18.05 -0.24 -15.78
CA ASP A 234 17.07 0.85 -15.66
C ASP A 234 15.89 0.55 -14.74
N ALA A 235 15.86 -0.60 -14.05
CA ALA A 235 14.74 -0.90 -13.16
C ALA A 235 14.80 -0.09 -11.86
N PRO A 236 13.65 0.13 -11.19
CA PRO A 236 13.64 0.69 -9.85
C PRO A 236 14.39 -0.22 -8.86
N LYS A 237 14.94 0.38 -7.79
CA LYS A 237 15.82 -0.30 -6.82
C LYS A 237 15.31 -1.66 -6.30
N PRO A 238 14.02 -1.83 -5.96
CA PRO A 238 13.50 -3.14 -5.54
C PRO A 238 13.59 -4.22 -6.62
N MET A 239 13.40 -3.85 -7.89
CA MET A 239 13.50 -4.75 -9.05
C MET A 239 14.95 -5.10 -9.36
N LYS A 240 15.89 -4.15 -9.27
CA LYS A 240 17.33 -4.42 -9.38
C LYS A 240 17.78 -5.43 -8.32
N GLY A 241 17.30 -5.28 -7.08
CA GLY A 241 17.59 -6.25 -6.02
C GLY A 241 17.07 -7.65 -6.35
N PHE A 242 15.86 -7.76 -6.88
CA PHE A 242 15.31 -9.04 -7.33
C PHE A 242 16.15 -9.67 -8.44
N ALA A 243 16.56 -8.90 -9.46
CA ALA A 243 17.43 -9.38 -10.53
C ALA A 243 18.79 -9.87 -10.01
N GLY A 244 19.40 -9.14 -9.08
CA GLY A 244 20.64 -9.55 -8.42
C GLY A 244 20.53 -10.88 -7.67
N PHE A 245 19.38 -11.15 -7.02
CA PHE A 245 19.14 -12.46 -6.40
C PHE A 245 19.01 -13.58 -7.45
N LEU A 246 18.36 -13.32 -8.58
CA LEU A 246 18.30 -14.33 -9.65
C LEU A 246 19.67 -14.61 -10.26
N ARG A 247 20.52 -13.59 -10.38
CA ARG A 247 21.88 -13.74 -10.90
C ARG A 247 22.73 -14.65 -10.02
N GLN A 248 22.57 -14.59 -8.70
CA GLN A 248 23.31 -15.44 -7.76
C GLN A 248 23.01 -16.93 -7.95
N ASP A 249 21.76 -17.25 -8.30
CA ASP A 249 21.28 -18.63 -8.50
C ASP A 249 20.98 -18.93 -9.99
N LEU A 250 21.75 -18.35 -10.92
CA LEU A 250 21.43 -18.31 -12.34
C LEU A 250 21.07 -19.69 -12.93
N ASP A 251 21.90 -20.71 -12.68
CA ASP A 251 21.69 -22.05 -13.25
C ASP A 251 20.41 -22.70 -12.70
N ALA A 252 20.18 -22.59 -11.39
CA ALA A 252 19.01 -23.13 -10.72
C ALA A 252 17.72 -22.44 -11.19
N VAL A 253 17.75 -21.11 -11.31
CA VAL A 253 16.62 -20.32 -11.81
C VAL A 253 16.37 -20.61 -13.29
N THR A 254 17.42 -20.72 -14.11
CA THR A 254 17.31 -21.08 -15.53
C THR A 254 16.67 -22.45 -15.69
N ALA A 255 17.11 -23.44 -14.92
CA ALA A 255 16.50 -24.77 -14.90
C ALA A 255 15.03 -24.71 -14.47
N GLY A 256 14.69 -23.98 -13.40
CA GLY A 256 13.32 -23.79 -12.94
C GLY A 256 12.42 -23.01 -13.93
N LEU A 257 13.01 -22.26 -14.85
CA LEU A 257 12.33 -21.55 -15.94
C LEU A 257 12.34 -22.31 -17.27
N THR A 258 12.95 -23.49 -17.36
CA THR A 258 13.08 -24.25 -18.63
C THR A 258 12.50 -25.65 -18.53
N LEU A 259 12.67 -26.30 -17.39
CA LEU A 259 12.22 -27.67 -17.18
C LEU A 259 10.71 -27.70 -16.83
N PRO A 260 10.00 -28.78 -17.20
CA PRO A 260 8.60 -28.95 -16.84
C PRO A 260 8.40 -29.29 -15.35
N TRP A 261 9.49 -29.65 -14.66
CA TRP A 261 9.49 -30.06 -13.27
C TRP A 261 9.65 -28.85 -12.34
N SER A 262 8.72 -28.66 -11.41
CA SER A 262 8.82 -27.63 -10.37
C SER A 262 8.67 -28.21 -8.98
N SER A 263 9.50 -27.75 -8.04
CA SER A 263 9.36 -28.05 -6.61
C SER A 263 8.23 -27.26 -5.94
N GLY A 264 7.54 -26.37 -6.64
CA GLY A 264 6.66 -25.36 -6.06
C GLY A 264 5.49 -25.93 -5.22
N VAL A 265 4.86 -27.01 -5.68
CA VAL A 265 3.77 -27.67 -4.93
C VAL A 265 4.31 -28.31 -3.65
N VAL A 266 5.46 -28.98 -3.75
CA VAL A 266 6.13 -29.63 -2.61
C VAL A 266 6.59 -28.59 -1.61
N GLU A 267 7.22 -27.50 -2.05
CA GLU A 267 7.62 -26.37 -1.22
C GLU A 267 6.43 -25.70 -0.53
N GLY A 268 5.30 -25.55 -1.23
CA GLY A 268 4.06 -25.05 -0.65
C GLY A 268 3.57 -25.92 0.51
N ASN A 269 3.53 -27.23 0.31
CA ASN A 269 3.16 -28.19 1.36
C ASN A 269 4.14 -28.15 2.54
N VAL A 270 5.45 -28.13 2.27
CA VAL A 270 6.49 -28.01 3.30
C VAL A 270 6.33 -26.70 4.09
N ASN A 271 6.04 -25.59 3.42
CA ASN A 271 5.85 -24.30 4.07
C ASN A 271 4.58 -24.26 4.94
N ARG A 272 3.48 -24.87 4.47
CA ARG A 272 2.25 -25.03 5.26
C ARG A 272 2.51 -25.85 6.52
N VAL A 273 3.20 -26.98 6.40
CA VAL A 273 3.57 -27.84 7.55
C VAL A 273 4.48 -27.08 8.52
N LYS A 274 5.50 -26.36 8.02
CA LYS A 274 6.37 -25.52 8.85
C LYS A 274 5.58 -24.43 9.59
N THR A 275 4.56 -23.86 8.96
CA THR A 275 3.69 -22.84 9.56
C THR A 275 2.82 -23.44 10.67
N LEU A 276 2.17 -24.58 10.41
CA LEU A 276 1.42 -25.34 11.42
C LEU A 276 2.30 -25.70 12.62
N LYS A 277 3.47 -26.28 12.36
CA LYS A 277 4.45 -26.63 13.40
C LYS A 277 4.81 -25.39 14.24
N ARG A 278 5.10 -24.26 13.60
CA ARG A 278 5.42 -22.99 14.29
C ARG A 278 4.26 -22.42 15.11
N ALA A 279 3.03 -22.55 14.65
CA ALA A 279 1.84 -22.12 15.39
C ALA A 279 1.55 -23.01 16.62
N MET A 280 1.94 -24.28 16.56
CA MET A 280 1.73 -25.29 17.60
C MET A 280 2.89 -25.41 18.59
N TYR A 281 4.07 -24.83 18.30
CA TYR A 281 5.20 -24.84 19.22
C TYR A 281 4.80 -24.21 20.58
N GLY A 282 4.97 -24.98 21.65
CA GLY A 282 4.59 -24.57 23.01
C GLY A 282 3.11 -24.70 23.35
N ARG A 283 2.28 -25.30 22.48
CA ARG A 283 0.84 -25.52 22.69
C ARG A 283 0.42 -27.00 22.77
N ALA A 284 1.34 -27.93 22.59
CA ALA A 284 1.07 -29.36 22.81
C ALA A 284 1.18 -29.67 24.31
N SER A 285 0.08 -30.12 24.92
CA SER A 285 0.06 -30.69 26.27
C SER A 285 0.60 -32.13 26.26
N PHE A 286 1.00 -32.65 27.42
CA PHE A 286 1.44 -34.05 27.56
C PHE A 286 0.37 -35.07 27.12
N GLU A 287 -0.92 -34.69 27.16
CA GLU A 287 -2.04 -35.52 26.65
C GLU A 287 -2.07 -35.64 25.12
N LEU A 288 -1.51 -34.68 24.38
CA LEU A 288 -1.44 -34.72 22.91
C LEU A 288 -0.22 -35.50 22.37
N LEU A 289 0.67 -35.96 23.26
CA LEU A 289 1.92 -36.66 22.93
C LEU A 289 1.89 -38.15 23.31
N ARG A 290 0.73 -38.69 23.69
CA ARG A 290 0.54 -40.09 24.07
C ARG A 290 -0.24 -40.86 23.01
#